data_AF-A0A3D0CCG7-F1
#
_entry.id   AF-A0A3D0CCG7-F1
#
_cell.length_a   1.000
_cell.length_b   1.000
_cell.length_c   1.000
_cell.angle_alpha   90.00
_cell.angle_beta   90.00
_cell.angle_gamma   90.00
#
_symmetry.space_group_name_H-M   'P 1'
#
loop_
_entity.id
_entity.type
_entity.pdbx_description
1 polymer ?
#
loop_
_entity_poly.entity_id
_entity_poly.type
_entity_poly.pdbx_seq_one_letter_code
_entity_poly.pdbx_strand_id
1 'polypeptide(L)' 'FCSECGTHLFYKLNATGEYNMPVGLFPDLKGLTMDMQYFSDMRPSYYCFSNETKEMTTDEIMAYFATQM' A
#
# COMPACT_ATOMS: atom_id res chain seq x y z
N PHE A 1 -10.28 7.09 10.60
CA PHE A 1 -9.34 7.20 11.73
C PHE A 1 -10.08 6.94 13.03
N CYS A 2 -9.39 6.46 14.07
CA CYS A 2 -9.95 6.33 15.42
C CYS A 2 -10.34 7.72 15.95
N SER A 3 -11.54 7.86 16.51
CA SER A 3 -12.06 9.14 17.02
C SER A 3 -11.40 9.60 18.32
N GLU A 4 -10.76 8.69 19.07
CA GLU A 4 -10.16 9.00 20.36
C GLU A 4 -8.68 9.35 20.24
N CYS A 5 -7.91 8.56 19.47
CA CYS A 5 -6.46 8.69 19.38
C CYS A 5 -5.93 9.06 17.98
N GLY A 6 -6.79 9.13 16.97
CA GLY A 6 -6.40 9.52 15.61
C GLY A 6 -5.65 8.46 14.80
N THR A 7 -5.51 7.22 15.30
CA THR A 7 -4.86 6.13 14.54
C THR A 7 -5.57 5.87 13.20
N HIS A 8 -4.79 5.70 12.11
CA HIS A 8 -5.33 5.25 10.83
C HIS A 8 -5.78 3.79 10.96
N LEU A 9 -7.08 3.53 10.74
CA LEU A 9 -7.66 2.18 10.86
C LEU A 9 -7.77 1.50 9.50
N PHE A 10 -8.37 2.19 8.54
CA PHE A 10 -8.48 1.76 7.16
C PHE A 10 -9.01 2.92 6.31
N TYR A 11 -8.92 2.75 4.99
CA TYR A 11 -9.80 3.43 4.04
C TYR A 11 -10.50 2.42 3.15
N LYS A 12 -11.69 2.79 2.64
CA LYS A 12 -12.46 1.99 1.69
C LYS A 12 -12.44 2.69 0.33
N LEU A 13 -12.11 1.95 -0.72
CA LEU A 13 -12.27 2.44 -2.08
C LEU A 13 -13.74 2.37 -2.46
N ASN A 14 -14.35 3.50 -2.79
CA ASN A 14 -15.78 3.54 -3.14
C ASN A 14 -16.09 2.78 -4.45
N ALA A 15 -15.17 2.81 -5.42
CA ALA A 15 -15.36 2.18 -6.72
C ALA A 15 -15.37 0.65 -6.63
N THR A 16 -14.43 0.05 -5.89
CA THR A 16 -14.27 -1.41 -5.80
C THR A 16 -14.91 -2.01 -4.54
N GLY A 17 -15.15 -1.18 -3.52
CA GLY A 17 -15.59 -1.62 -2.20
C GLY A 17 -14.48 -2.24 -1.34
N GLU A 18 -13.23 -2.27 -1.83
CA GLU A 18 -12.09 -2.86 -1.14
C GLU A 18 -11.63 -2.03 0.07
N TYR A 19 -11.06 -2.71 1.05
CA TYR A 19 -10.54 -2.12 2.27
C TYR A 19 -9.01 -2.18 2.28
N ASN A 20 -8.38 -1.06 2.59
CA ASN A 20 -6.94 -0.96 2.75
C ASN A 20 -6.66 -0.63 4.22
N MET A 21 -5.93 -1.52 4.91
CA MET A 21 -5.70 -1.45 6.34
C MET A 21 -4.21 -1.43 6.65
N PRO A 22 -3.73 -0.64 7.63
CA PRO A 22 -2.34 -0.69 8.07
C PRO A 22 -1.99 -2.05 8.67
N VAL A 23 -0.88 -2.64 8.21
CA VAL A 23 -0.38 -3.93 8.68
C VAL A 23 -0.16 -3.97 10.20
N GLY A 24 0.23 -2.84 10.80
CA GLY A 24 0.49 -2.72 12.23
C GLY A 24 -0.74 -2.84 13.15
N LEU A 25 -1.95 -2.96 12.60
CA LEU A 25 -3.16 -3.22 13.40
C LEU A 25 -3.33 -4.69 13.79
N PHE A 26 -2.65 -5.61 13.11
CA PHE A 26 -2.82 -7.04 13.33
C PHE A 26 -1.73 -7.56 14.29
N PRO A 27 -2.10 -8.30 15.36
CA PRO A 27 -1.15 -8.75 16.36
C PRO A 27 -0.29 -9.93 15.91
N ASP A 28 -0.78 -10.74 14.98
CA ASP A 28 -0.05 -11.85 14.36
C ASP A 28 0.10 -11.58 12.87
N LEU A 29 1.34 -11.61 12.40
CA LEU A 29 1.74 -11.37 11.02
C LEU A 29 2.55 -12.54 10.44
N LYS A 30 2.55 -13.70 11.12
CA LYS A 30 3.37 -14.84 10.72
C LYS A 30 2.99 -15.29 9.31
N GLY A 31 3.97 -15.28 8.41
CA GLY A 31 3.79 -15.71 7.03
C GLY A 31 3.29 -14.63 6.07
N LEU A 32 3.10 -13.38 6.50
CA LEU A 32 2.92 -12.28 5.56
C LEU A 32 4.22 -12.02 4.79
N THR A 33 4.09 -11.86 3.48
CA THR A 33 5.18 -11.47 2.57
C THR A 33 4.77 -10.21 1.82
N MET A 34 5.75 -9.35 1.52
CA MET A 34 5.53 -8.19 0.66
C MET A 34 5.33 -8.68 -0.78
N ASP A 35 4.12 -8.51 -1.32
CA ASP A 35 3.80 -8.93 -2.68
C ASP A 35 4.07 -7.81 -3.72
N MET A 36 3.78 -6.56 -3.35
CA MET A 36 3.81 -5.40 -4.23
C MET A 36 4.31 -4.14 -3.52
N GLN A 37 5.08 -3.32 -4.23
CA GLN A 37 5.40 -1.95 -3.84
C GLN A 37 4.87 -0.95 -4.86
N TYR A 38 3.96 -0.07 -4.44
CA TYR A 38 3.47 1.04 -5.26
C TYR A 38 4.35 2.28 -5.08
N PHE A 39 4.50 3.08 -6.14
CA PHE A 39 5.33 4.30 -6.20
C PHE A 39 6.78 4.00 -5.84
N SER A 40 7.33 2.91 -6.40
CA SER A 40 8.70 2.46 -6.08
C SER A 40 9.78 3.49 -6.44
N ASP A 41 9.51 4.35 -7.41
CA ASP A 41 10.32 5.50 -7.84
C ASP A 41 10.30 6.67 -6.85
N MET A 42 9.33 6.73 -5.94
CA MET A 42 9.26 7.72 -4.86
C MET A 42 9.95 7.25 -3.57
N ARG A 43 10.45 6.00 -3.53
CA ARG A 43 11.20 5.48 -2.39
C ARG A 43 12.47 6.32 -2.19
N PRO A 44 12.78 6.74 -0.94
CA PRO A 44 14.03 7.45 -0.66
C PRO A 44 15.27 6.66 -1.09
N SER A 45 16.20 7.31 -1.78
CA SER A 45 17.35 6.67 -2.43
C SER A 45 18.34 5.98 -1.47
N TYR A 46 18.28 6.31 -0.18
CA TYR A 46 19.19 5.76 0.84
C TYR A 46 18.73 4.41 1.41
N TYR A 47 17.61 3.85 0.95
CA TYR A 47 17.23 2.47 1.28
C TYR A 47 16.50 1.76 0.13
N CYS A 48 16.60 0.44 0.13
CA CYS A 48 15.74 -0.45 -0.66
C CYS A 48 15.42 -1.68 0.18
N PHE A 49 14.33 -2.37 -0.15
CA PHE A 49 14.11 -3.72 0.36
C PHE A 49 15.02 -4.70 -0.36
N SER A 50 15.64 -5.61 0.37
CA SER A 50 16.54 -6.64 -0.19
C SER A 50 15.78 -7.75 -0.94
N ASN A 51 14.50 -7.91 -0.65
CA ASN A 51 13.66 -8.93 -1.27
C ASN A 51 13.20 -8.44 -2.63
N GLU A 52 13.29 -9.30 -3.65
CA GLU A 52 12.64 -9.05 -4.92
C GLU A 52 11.12 -9.15 -4.73
N THR A 53 10.42 -8.07 -5.05
CA THR A 53 8.95 -8.03 -5.05
C THR A 53 8.49 -7.40 -6.36
N LYS A 54 7.21 -7.52 -6.68
CA LYS A 54 6.66 -6.70 -7.75
C LYS A 54 6.73 -5.23 -7.33
N GLU A 55 7.10 -4.36 -8.26
CA GLU A 55 7.16 -2.92 -8.07
C GLU A 55 6.36 -2.24 -9.18
N MET A 56 5.73 -1.11 -8.86
CA MET A 56 5.07 -0.24 -9.82
C MET A 56 5.49 1.21 -9.56
N THR A 57 6.02 1.85 -10.59
CA THR A 57 6.37 3.26 -10.61
C THR A 57 5.13 4.15 -10.68
N THR A 58 5.30 5.44 -10.42
CA THR A 58 4.25 6.46 -10.60
C THR A 58 3.61 6.37 -11.98
N ASP A 59 4.41 6.34 -13.04
CA ASP A 59 3.90 6.31 -14.42
C ASP A 59 3.10 5.05 -14.72
N GLU A 60 3.55 3.89 -14.24
CA GLU A 60 2.84 2.62 -14.40
C GLU A 60 1.52 2.60 -13.63
N ILE A 61 1.49 3.16 -12.41
CA ILE A 61 0.26 3.31 -11.62
C ILE A 61 -0.73 4.21 -12.34
N MET A 62 -0.29 5.37 -12.79
CA MET A 62 -1.15 6.34 -13.47
C MET A 62 -1.71 5.75 -14.77
N ALA A 63 -0.89 5.05 -15.56
CA ALA A 63 -1.33 4.36 -16.76
C ALA A 63 -2.32 3.22 -16.45
N TYR A 64 -2.06 2.41 -15.42
CA TYR A 64 -2.92 1.29 -15.03
C TYR A 64 -4.31 1.73 -14.60
N PHE A 65 -4.41 2.84 -13.85
CA PHE A 65 -5.68 3.36 -13.35
C PHE A 65 -6.34 4.41 -14.25
N ALA A 66 -5.73 4.79 -15.38
CA ALA A 66 -6.25 5.82 -16.28
C ALA A 66 -7.67 5.53 -16.82
N THR A 67 -8.05 4.26 -16.92
CA THR A 67 -9.36 3.82 -17.45
C THR A 67 -10.41 3.59 -16.35
N GLN A 68 -10.04 3.76 -15.08
CA GLN A 68 -10.88 3.53 -13.91
C GLN A 68 -11.30 4.84 -13.20
N MET A 69 -10.89 5.99 -13.74
CA MET A 69 -11.30 7.32 -13.30
C MET A 69 -12.53 7.83 -14.05
#